data_AF-A0A961A833-F1
#
_entry.id   AF-A0A961A833-F1
#
_cell.length_a   1.000
_cell.length_b   1.000
_cell.length_c   1.000
_cell.angle_alpha   90.00
_cell.angle_beta   90.00
_cell.angle_gamma   90.00
#
_symmetry.space_group_name_H-M   'P 1'
#
loop_
_entity.id
_entity.type
_entity.pdbx_description
1 polymer ?
#
loop_
_entity_poly.entity_id
_entity_poly.type
_entity_poly.pdbx_seq_one_letter_code
_entity_poly.pdbx_strand_id
1 'polypeptide(L)'
;MNIRLRLGLARIHWKHSLAFRFAHRPLCPRYRADLLRVRGIWLCRSCCLLWLGIVSGNLIWLLPLPQPSVSYAGGYMAVLATVAILSFPAIYRPLPRLLRDLLRFSAGLLIAATPFVAIRLSLATGIIGAVLILLFRQYYLRSALRRRQRVCTDCPAGVEQPVCDGFSQQVEGLRRYEEEATEFLYTRGYVPPGL
;
A
#
# COMPACT_ATOMS: atom_id res chain seq x y z
N MET A 1 -26.55 6.50 13.89
CA MET A 1 -25.41 7.16 14.59
C MET A 1 -25.19 8.55 14.02
N ASN A 2 -25.27 9.60 14.85
CA ASN A 2 -25.12 11.01 14.46
C ASN A 2 -23.72 11.29 13.85
N ILE A 3 -23.63 12.21 12.88
CA ILE A 3 -22.37 12.62 12.23
C ILE A 3 -21.32 13.10 13.24
N ARG A 4 -21.73 13.77 14.32
CA ARG A 4 -20.82 14.21 15.40
C ARG A 4 -20.14 13.06 16.12
N LEU A 5 -20.86 11.94 16.32
CA LEU A 5 -20.30 10.73 16.92
C LEU A 5 -19.30 10.07 15.97
N ARG A 6 -19.65 9.98 14.67
CA ARG A 6 -18.76 9.45 13.63
C ARG A 6 -17.43 10.20 13.55
N LEU A 7 -17.49 11.53 13.53
CA LEU A 7 -16.29 12.37 13.49
C LEU A 7 -15.45 12.25 14.77
N GLY A 8 -16.09 12.17 15.94
CA GLY A 8 -15.41 11.93 17.21
C GLY A 8 -14.66 10.60 17.22
N LEU A 9 -15.34 9.50 16.87
CA LEU A 9 -14.73 8.18 16.76
C LEU A 9 -13.60 8.15 15.73
N ALA A 10 -13.77 8.78 14.57
CA ALA A 10 -12.72 8.87 13.56
C ALA A 10 -11.47 9.60 14.08
N ARG A 11 -11.64 10.67 14.87
CA ARG A 11 -10.55 11.40 15.50
C ARG A 11 -9.81 10.54 16.54
N ILE A 12 -10.54 9.86 17.42
CA ILE A 12 -9.96 8.96 18.44
C ILE A 12 -9.21 7.81 17.75
N HIS A 13 -9.83 7.20 16.75
CA HIS A 13 -9.20 6.15 15.94
C HIS A 13 -7.92 6.65 15.26
N TRP A 14 -7.93 7.85 14.68
CA TRP A 14 -6.74 8.44 14.07
C TRP A 14 -5.63 8.67 15.09
N LYS A 15 -5.97 9.25 16.26
CA LYS A 15 -5.03 9.52 17.36
C LYS A 15 -4.23 8.26 17.75
N HIS A 16 -4.89 7.12 17.89
CA HIS A 16 -4.24 5.88 18.34
C HIS A 16 -3.70 4.98 17.23
N SER A 17 -4.15 5.17 15.99
CA SER A 17 -3.66 4.37 14.85
C SER A 17 -2.57 5.06 14.03
N LEU A 18 -2.44 6.39 14.09
CA LEU A 18 -1.59 7.18 13.19
C LEU A 18 -0.15 6.65 13.09
N ALA A 19 0.43 6.24 14.22
CA ALA A 19 1.81 5.76 14.27
C ALA A 19 2.06 4.53 13.38
N PHE A 20 1.07 3.68 13.13
CA PHE A 20 1.21 2.43 12.39
C PHE A 20 0.22 2.27 11.23
N ARG A 21 -0.69 3.23 11.03
CA ARG A 21 -1.77 3.16 10.04
C ARG A 21 -1.30 2.86 8.62
N PHE A 22 -0.12 3.36 8.26
CA PHE A 22 0.47 3.20 6.93
C PHE A 22 1.48 2.06 6.84
N ALA A 23 1.76 1.37 7.95
CA ALA A 23 2.63 0.21 8.03
C ALA A 23 1.86 -1.06 7.66
N HIS A 24 1.89 -1.42 6.38
CA HIS A 24 1.26 -2.65 5.86
C HIS A 24 2.05 -3.93 6.20
N ARG A 25 3.18 -3.82 6.91
CA ARG A 25 4.01 -4.93 7.38
C ARG A 25 4.19 -4.83 8.89
N PRO A 26 4.42 -5.97 9.58
CA PRO A 26 4.72 -5.97 11.01
C PRO A 26 5.95 -5.12 11.32
N LEU A 27 5.97 -4.48 12.48
CA LEU A 27 7.06 -3.61 12.94
C LEU A 27 8.24 -4.39 13.57
N CYS A 28 8.41 -5.67 13.24
CA CYS A 28 9.48 -6.51 13.78
C CYS A 28 10.80 -6.38 12.99
N PRO A 29 11.94 -6.80 13.56
CA PRO A 29 13.25 -6.70 12.91
C PRO A 29 13.31 -7.32 11.49
N ARG A 30 12.57 -8.41 11.25
CA ARG A 30 12.50 -9.10 9.94
C ARG A 30 11.97 -8.20 8.82
N TYR A 31 11.10 -7.25 9.14
CA TYR A 31 10.48 -6.34 8.17
C TYR A 31 10.98 -4.90 8.27
N ARG A 32 11.95 -4.62 9.15
CA ARG A 32 12.45 -3.26 9.40
C ARG A 32 12.97 -2.58 8.14
N ALA A 33 13.62 -3.32 7.24
CA ALA A 33 14.12 -2.80 5.96
C ALA A 33 13.00 -2.40 4.96
N ASP A 34 11.76 -2.84 5.18
CA ASP A 34 10.59 -2.50 4.38
C ASP A 34 9.82 -1.28 4.89
N LEU A 35 10.23 -0.73 6.02
CA LEU A 35 9.54 0.35 6.71
C LEU A 35 10.41 1.61 6.72
N LEU A 36 9.74 2.75 6.67
CA LEU A 36 10.33 4.08 6.89
C LEU A 36 9.73 4.64 8.16
N ARG A 37 10.54 5.33 8.97
CA ARG A 37 10.07 6.02 10.17
C ARG A 37 10.22 7.52 9.96
N VAL A 38 9.11 8.25 10.01
CA VAL A 38 9.08 9.72 9.87
C VAL A 38 8.32 10.28 11.05
N ARG A 39 9.00 11.03 11.93
CA ARG A 39 8.41 11.67 13.13
C ARG A 39 7.48 10.74 13.95
N GLY A 40 7.92 9.50 14.18
CA GLY A 40 7.15 8.51 14.95
C GLY A 40 6.07 7.75 14.16
N ILE A 41 5.86 8.08 12.89
CA ILE A 41 4.95 7.38 11.99
C ILE A 41 5.72 6.35 11.15
N TRP A 42 5.23 5.13 11.13
CA TRP A 42 5.74 4.04 10.31
C TRP A 42 5.00 3.96 8.98
N LEU A 43 5.78 4.04 7.91
CA LEU A 43 5.28 3.99 6.53
C LEU A 43 5.85 2.75 5.83
N CYS A 44 5.02 2.05 5.06
CA CYS A 44 5.51 1.01 4.17
C CYS A 44 6.29 1.63 3.00
N ARG A 45 7.61 1.41 2.95
CA ARG A 45 8.51 1.97 1.93
C ARG A 45 8.02 1.72 0.50
N SER A 46 7.61 0.48 0.22
CA SER A 46 7.11 0.10 -1.11
C SER A 46 5.79 0.79 -1.48
N CYS A 47 4.92 1.07 -0.49
CA CYS A 47 3.68 1.81 -0.73
C CYS A 47 3.98 3.29 -0.96
N CYS A 48 4.90 3.89 -0.19
CA CYS A 48 5.33 5.27 -0.40
C CYS A 48 5.86 5.47 -1.81
N LEU A 49 6.74 4.58 -2.29
CA LEU A 49 7.30 4.69 -3.63
C LEU A 49 6.27 4.48 -4.74
N LEU A 50 5.33 3.55 -4.54
CA LEU A 50 4.20 3.37 -5.46
C LEU A 50 3.37 4.65 -5.58
N TRP A 51 2.96 5.23 -4.44
CA TRP A 51 2.20 6.47 -4.41
C TRP A 51 2.99 7.66 -4.96
N LEU A 52 4.28 7.75 -4.66
CA LEU A 52 5.16 8.75 -5.24
C LEU A 52 5.18 8.65 -6.76
N GLY A 53 5.30 7.43 -7.30
CA GLY A 53 5.20 7.19 -8.74
C GLY A 53 3.86 7.60 -9.33
N ILE A 54 2.75 7.28 -8.65
CA ILE A 54 1.41 7.69 -9.10
C ILE A 54 1.31 9.22 -9.14
N VAL A 55 1.71 9.91 -8.07
CA VAL A 55 1.65 11.38 -7.99
C VAL A 55 2.55 12.00 -9.05
N SER A 56 3.81 11.56 -9.16
CA SER A 56 4.74 12.03 -10.19
C SER A 56 4.19 11.82 -11.60
N GLY A 57 3.56 10.67 -11.87
CA GLY A 57 2.96 10.37 -13.17
C GLY A 57 1.83 11.32 -13.53
N ASN A 58 0.96 11.64 -12.58
CA ASN A 58 -0.11 12.62 -12.78
C ASN A 58 0.44 14.04 -12.96
N LEU A 59 1.49 14.42 -12.23
CA LEU A 59 2.13 15.73 -12.38
C LEU A 59 2.77 15.89 -13.77
N ILE A 60 3.36 14.83 -14.32
CA ILE A 60 3.92 14.83 -15.69
C ILE A 60 2.85 15.17 -16.73
N TRP A 61 1.58 14.82 -16.50
CA TRP A 61 0.50 15.16 -17.42
C TRP A 61 0.20 16.65 -17.51
N LEU A 62 0.55 17.42 -16.48
CA LEU A 62 0.36 18.87 -16.45
C LEU A 62 1.43 19.60 -17.27
N LEU A 63 2.49 18.91 -17.69
CA LEU A 63 3.55 19.48 -18.49
C LEU A 63 3.11 19.58 -19.96
N PRO A 64 3.50 20.65 -20.69
CA PRO A 64 3.19 20.81 -22.11
C PRO A 64 4.07 19.88 -22.96
N LEU A 65 3.73 18.58 -22.94
CA LEU A 65 4.43 17.55 -23.70
C LEU A 65 3.96 17.53 -25.16
N PRO A 66 4.85 17.18 -26.11
CA PRO A 66 4.45 17.00 -27.51
C PRO A 66 3.37 15.93 -27.66
N GLN A 67 2.59 16.03 -28.73
CA GLN A 67 1.55 15.04 -29.03
C GLN A 67 2.18 13.64 -29.17
N PRO A 68 1.69 12.64 -28.44
CA PRO A 68 2.31 11.32 -28.43
C PRO A 68 2.05 10.60 -29.76
N SER A 69 3.10 10.13 -30.42
CA SER A 69 3.01 9.26 -31.60
C SER A 69 2.68 7.81 -31.22
N VAL A 70 2.28 7.00 -32.21
CA VAL A 70 1.98 5.56 -32.02
C VAL A 70 3.15 4.79 -31.39
N SER A 71 4.39 5.21 -31.64
CA SER A 71 5.59 4.63 -31.02
C SER A 71 5.59 4.74 -29.47
N TYR A 72 4.94 5.76 -28.89
CA TYR A 72 4.79 5.87 -27.44
C TYR A 72 3.91 4.77 -26.86
N ALA A 73 2.89 4.30 -27.59
CA ALA A 73 2.06 3.18 -27.15
C ALA A 73 2.88 1.88 -27.08
N GLY A 74 3.73 1.63 -28.08
CA GLY A 74 4.67 0.51 -28.08
C GLY A 74 5.68 0.59 -26.92
N GLY A 75 6.28 1.77 -26.72
CA GLY A 75 7.19 2.03 -25.60
C GLY A 75 6.51 1.82 -24.24
N TYR A 76 5.30 2.34 -24.05
CA TYR A 76 4.51 2.12 -22.84
C TYR A 76 4.28 0.64 -22.56
N MET A 77 3.85 -0.13 -23.57
CA MET A 77 3.60 -1.57 -23.43
C MET A 77 4.88 -2.34 -23.12
N ALA A 78 6.01 -1.98 -23.75
CA ALA A 78 7.31 -2.58 -23.48
C ALA A 78 7.78 -2.32 -22.04
N VAL A 79 7.63 -1.08 -21.55
CA VAL A 79 7.96 -0.73 -20.16
C VAL A 79 7.02 -1.43 -19.18
N LEU A 80 5.72 -1.48 -19.47
CA LEU A 80 4.73 -2.20 -18.65
C LEU A 80 5.08 -3.68 -18.55
N ALA A 81 5.38 -4.34 -19.66
CA ALA A 81 5.78 -5.74 -19.69
C ALA A 81 7.08 -5.96 -18.91
N THR A 82 8.09 -5.11 -19.10
CA THR A 82 9.37 -5.18 -18.39
C THR A 82 9.19 -5.05 -16.87
N VAL A 83 8.43 -4.05 -16.43
CA VAL A 83 8.13 -3.84 -15.00
C VAL A 83 7.34 -5.02 -14.44
N ALA A 84 6.38 -5.57 -15.18
CA ALA A 84 5.59 -6.73 -14.75
C ALA A 84 6.46 -8.00 -14.60
N ILE A 85 7.33 -8.29 -15.58
CA ILE A 85 8.26 -9.42 -15.56
C ILE A 85 9.23 -9.30 -14.39
N LEU A 86 9.89 -8.15 -14.24
CA LEU A 86 10.86 -7.93 -13.15
C LEU A 86 10.18 -7.89 -11.77
N SER A 87 8.90 -7.55 -11.71
CA SER A 87 8.12 -7.57 -10.47
C SER A 87 7.56 -8.96 -10.13
N PHE A 88 7.80 -9.97 -10.97
CA PHE A 88 7.40 -11.35 -10.70
C PHE A 88 8.12 -11.89 -9.44
N PRO A 89 7.45 -12.57 -8.49
CA PRO A 89 8.01 -12.91 -7.19
C PRO A 89 9.33 -13.68 -7.20
N ALA A 90 9.52 -14.58 -8.19
CA ALA A 90 10.76 -15.35 -8.32
C ALA A 90 11.96 -14.47 -8.71
N ILE A 91 11.73 -13.49 -9.59
CA ILE A 91 12.75 -12.54 -10.05
C ILE A 91 12.93 -11.42 -9.04
N TYR A 92 11.84 -10.86 -8.53
CA TYR A 92 11.81 -9.71 -7.62
C TYR A 92 12.52 -9.98 -6.28
N ARG A 93 12.49 -11.23 -5.79
CA ARG A 93 13.06 -11.58 -4.47
C ARG A 93 14.58 -11.35 -4.39
N PRO A 94 15.42 -11.89 -5.30
CA PRO A 94 16.86 -11.68 -5.27
C PRO A 94 17.30 -10.27 -5.66
N LEU A 95 16.41 -9.44 -6.24
CA LEU A 95 16.82 -8.10 -6.68
C LEU A 95 17.32 -7.23 -5.51
N PRO A 96 18.35 -6.40 -5.75
CA PRO A 96 18.83 -5.44 -4.76
C PRO A 96 17.71 -4.48 -4.38
N ARG A 97 17.81 -3.90 -3.18
CA ARG A 97 16.73 -3.08 -2.62
C ARG A 97 16.37 -1.90 -3.50
N LEU A 98 17.39 -1.21 -4.03
CA LEU A 98 17.21 -0.05 -4.91
C LEU A 98 16.37 -0.41 -6.15
N LEU A 99 16.63 -1.56 -6.77
CA LEU A 99 15.89 -1.98 -7.96
C LEU A 99 14.44 -2.33 -7.63
N ARG A 100 14.18 -2.97 -6.48
CA ARG A 100 12.81 -3.21 -6.00
C ARG A 100 12.04 -1.92 -5.76
N ASP A 101 12.72 -0.90 -5.24
CA ASP A 101 12.16 0.41 -5.00
C ASP A 101 11.87 1.16 -6.31
N LEU A 102 12.79 1.13 -7.27
CA LEU A 102 12.59 1.64 -8.63
C LEU A 102 11.40 0.96 -9.31
N LEU A 103 11.32 -0.37 -9.27
CA LEU A 103 10.17 -1.11 -9.82
C LEU A 103 8.84 -0.68 -9.21
N ARG A 104 8.80 -0.39 -7.90
CA ARG A 104 7.58 0.10 -7.24
C ARG A 104 7.20 1.50 -7.72
N PHE A 105 8.18 2.38 -7.85
CA PHE A 105 7.97 3.71 -8.37
C PHE A 105 7.51 3.67 -9.84
N SER A 106 8.18 2.89 -10.69
CA SER A 106 7.82 2.69 -12.10
C SER A 106 6.42 2.08 -12.25
N ALA A 107 6.04 1.11 -11.40
CA ALA A 107 4.68 0.58 -11.39
C ALA A 107 3.65 1.67 -11.08
N GLY A 108 3.95 2.58 -10.15
CA GLY A 108 3.10 3.72 -9.84
C GLY A 108 2.95 4.68 -11.02
N LEU A 109 4.06 5.00 -11.69
CA LEU A 109 4.06 5.81 -12.92
C LEU A 109 3.20 5.18 -14.03
N LEU A 110 3.31 3.86 -14.24
CA LEU A 110 2.55 3.15 -15.26
C LEU A 110 1.04 3.13 -14.96
N ILE A 111 0.67 2.93 -13.69
CA ILE A 111 -0.73 3.04 -13.24
C ILE A 111 -1.27 4.43 -13.57
N ALA A 112 -0.52 5.48 -13.21
CA ALA A 112 -0.92 6.83 -13.53
C ALA A 112 -0.98 7.06 -15.04
N ALA A 113 -0.03 6.56 -15.83
CA ALA A 113 0.01 6.75 -17.29
C ALA A 113 -1.10 6.03 -18.07
N THR A 114 -1.67 4.95 -17.52
CA THR A 114 -2.69 4.13 -18.20
C THR A 114 -3.88 4.96 -18.72
N PRO A 115 -4.55 5.79 -17.91
CA PRO A 115 -5.64 6.63 -18.40
C PRO A 115 -5.21 7.69 -19.44
N PHE A 116 -3.98 8.19 -19.41
CA PHE A 116 -3.48 9.12 -20.44
C PHE A 116 -3.29 8.41 -21.77
N VAL A 117 -2.70 7.22 -21.76
CA VAL A 117 -2.59 6.39 -22.96
C VAL A 117 -3.98 6.06 -23.51
N ALA A 118 -4.95 5.79 -22.64
CA ALA A 118 -6.34 5.55 -23.05
C ALA A 118 -6.96 6.76 -23.78
N ILE A 119 -6.76 7.97 -23.24
CA ILE A 119 -7.39 9.21 -23.75
C ILE A 119 -6.66 9.79 -24.96
N ARG A 120 -5.32 9.77 -24.95
CA ARG A 120 -4.48 10.53 -25.90
C ARG A 120 -3.91 9.69 -27.03
N LEU A 121 -3.85 8.37 -26.88
CA LEU A 121 -3.29 7.45 -27.88
C LEU A 121 -4.33 6.48 -28.42
N SER A 122 -4.81 5.57 -27.57
CA SER A 122 -5.78 4.55 -27.96
C SER A 122 -6.47 3.97 -26.74
N LEU A 123 -7.81 4.02 -26.76
CA LEU A 123 -8.64 3.42 -25.72
C LEU A 123 -8.32 1.92 -25.55
N ALA A 124 -8.08 1.20 -26.64
CA ALA A 124 -7.75 -0.21 -26.61
C ALA A 124 -6.44 -0.47 -25.85
N THR A 125 -5.38 0.30 -26.13
CA THR A 125 -4.10 0.18 -25.41
C THR A 125 -4.26 0.49 -23.92
N GLY A 126 -5.04 1.52 -23.58
CA GLY A 126 -5.38 1.85 -22.19
C GLY A 126 -6.09 0.70 -21.47
N ILE A 127 -7.11 0.10 -22.11
CA ILE A 127 -7.85 -1.04 -21.56
C ILE A 127 -6.92 -2.25 -21.36
N ILE A 128 -6.11 -2.61 -22.36
CA ILE A 128 -5.16 -3.72 -22.25
C ILE A 128 -4.19 -3.47 -21.09
N GLY A 129 -3.63 -2.26 -20.98
CA GLY A 129 -2.75 -1.87 -19.88
C GLY A 129 -3.43 -2.00 -18.51
N ALA A 130 -4.66 -1.53 -18.38
CA ALA A 130 -5.45 -1.64 -17.14
C ALA A 130 -5.69 -3.11 -16.75
N VAL A 131 -6.09 -3.94 -17.72
CA VAL A 131 -6.30 -5.39 -17.50
C VAL A 131 -5.02 -6.06 -17.03
N LEU A 132 -3.87 -5.80 -17.67
CA LEU A 132 -2.59 -6.36 -17.28
C LEU A 132 -2.19 -5.95 -15.85
N ILE A 133 -2.39 -4.68 -15.49
CA ILE A 133 -2.13 -4.18 -14.13
C ILE A 133 -3.03 -4.87 -13.10
N LEU A 134 -4.32 -5.05 -13.41
CA LEU A 134 -5.27 -5.71 -12.51
C LEU A 134 -4.94 -7.20 -12.30
N LEU A 135 -4.63 -7.91 -13.38
CA LEU A 135 -4.19 -9.31 -13.31
C LEU A 135 -2.91 -9.44 -12.49
N PHE A 136 -1.93 -8.56 -12.76
CA PHE A 136 -0.68 -8.53 -12.01
C PHE A 136 -0.92 -8.24 -10.52
N ARG A 137 -1.81 -7.30 -10.19
CA ARG A 137 -2.20 -6.99 -8.81
C ARG A 137 -2.79 -8.22 -8.11
N GLN A 138 -3.73 -8.91 -8.75
CA GLN A 138 -4.39 -10.07 -8.16
C GLN A 138 -3.39 -11.20 -7.89
N TYR A 139 -2.50 -11.47 -8.85
CA TYR A 139 -1.43 -12.43 -8.70
C TYR A 139 -0.45 -12.03 -7.57
N TYR A 140 -0.01 -10.77 -7.56
CA TYR A 140 0.93 -10.26 -6.56
C TYR A 140 0.36 -10.35 -5.14
N LEU A 141 -0.92 -10.02 -4.94
CA LEU A 141 -1.59 -10.10 -3.64
C LEU A 141 -1.61 -11.56 -3.12
N ARG A 142 -1.98 -12.52 -3.98
CA ARG A 142 -1.96 -13.94 -3.62
C ARG A 142 -0.55 -14.40 -3.22
N SER A 143 0.47 -14.05 -4.01
CA SER A 143 1.86 -14.41 -3.70
C SER A 143 2.42 -13.67 -2.48
N ALA A 144 1.97 -12.45 -2.20
CA ALA A 144 2.36 -11.71 -1.00
C ALA A 144 1.80 -12.36 0.27
N LEU A 145 0.55 -12.81 0.26
CA LEU A 145 -0.07 -13.50 1.39
C LEU A 145 0.67 -14.80 1.74
N ARG A 146 0.93 -15.65 0.73
CA ARG A 146 1.69 -16.90 0.92
C ARG A 146 3.09 -16.66 1.49
N ARG A 147 3.75 -15.58 1.05
CA ARG A 147 5.09 -15.21 1.56
C ARG A 147 5.04 -14.74 3.02
N ARG A 148 4.07 -13.91 3.38
CA ARG A 148 3.89 -13.46 4.77
C ARG A 148 3.69 -14.65 5.70
N GLN A 149 2.84 -15.61 5.30
CA GLN A 149 2.63 -16.84 6.06
C GLN A 149 3.95 -17.57 6.29
N ARG A 150 4.72 -17.89 5.24
CA ARG A 150 6.02 -18.58 5.38
C ARG A 150 7.00 -17.86 6.32
N VAL A 151 7.19 -16.56 6.13
CA VAL A 151 8.13 -15.77 6.96
C VAL A 151 7.71 -15.75 8.43
N CYS A 152 6.40 -15.80 8.71
CA CYS A 152 5.89 -15.84 10.08
C CYS A 152 5.90 -17.26 10.68
N THR A 153 5.69 -18.31 9.88
CA THR A 153 5.77 -19.71 10.34
C THR A 153 7.19 -20.05 10.83
N ASP A 154 8.22 -19.54 10.14
CA ASP A 154 9.62 -19.78 10.53
C ASP A 154 10.11 -18.81 11.63
N CYS A 155 9.21 -18.22 12.42
CA CYS A 155 9.54 -17.22 13.44
C CYS A 155 9.59 -17.85 14.85
N PRO A 156 10.75 -17.88 15.53
CA PRO A 156 10.85 -18.49 16.85
C PRO A 156 9.96 -17.80 17.89
N ALA A 157 9.84 -16.47 17.80
CA ALA A 157 8.96 -15.68 18.66
C ALA A 157 7.45 -15.96 18.46
N GLY A 158 7.05 -16.63 17.38
CA GLY A 158 5.66 -16.96 17.10
C GLY A 158 5.13 -18.18 17.85
N VAL A 159 6.01 -18.98 18.44
CA VAL A 159 5.65 -20.21 19.19
C VAL A 159 5.35 -19.90 20.66
N GLU A 160 6.01 -18.90 21.23
CA GLU A 160 5.98 -18.62 22.67
C GLU A 160 4.98 -17.53 23.08
N GLN A 161 4.51 -16.71 22.14
CA GLN A 161 3.67 -15.54 22.44
C GLN A 161 2.35 -15.54 21.66
N PRO A 162 1.22 -15.15 22.28
CA PRO A 162 -0.07 -15.06 21.61
C PRO A 162 -0.12 -13.92 20.58
N VAL A 163 0.76 -12.90 20.72
CA VAL A 163 0.86 -11.76 19.81
C VAL A 163 2.32 -11.56 19.43
N CYS A 164 2.62 -11.52 18.13
CA CYS A 164 3.96 -11.22 17.66
C CYS A 164 4.37 -9.79 18.03
N ASP A 165 5.59 -9.61 18.54
CA ASP A 165 6.18 -8.30 18.88
C ASP A 165 6.02 -7.23 17.78
N GLY A 166 6.04 -7.64 16.50
CA GLY A 166 5.83 -6.73 15.37
C GLY A 166 4.43 -6.11 15.30
N PHE A 167 3.46 -6.67 16.01
CA PHE A 167 2.09 -6.19 16.13
C PHE A 167 1.80 -5.55 17.49
N SER A 168 2.73 -5.60 18.45
CA SER A 168 2.55 -5.06 19.81
C SER A 168 2.03 -3.62 19.81
N GLN A 169 2.67 -2.73 19.05
CA GLN A 169 2.25 -1.33 18.93
C GLN A 169 0.86 -1.17 18.31
N GLN A 170 0.48 -2.07 17.39
CA GLN A 170 -0.83 -2.04 16.72
C GLN A 170 -1.94 -2.49 17.67
N VAL A 171 -1.69 -3.57 18.40
CA VAL A 171 -2.62 -4.09 19.42
C VAL A 171 -2.81 -3.08 20.55
N GLU A 172 -1.73 -2.49 21.06
CA GLU A 172 -1.81 -1.48 22.11
C GLU A 172 -2.58 -0.23 21.65
N GLY A 173 -2.33 0.24 20.42
CA GLY A 173 -3.08 1.37 19.87
C GLY A 173 -4.57 1.06 19.67
N LEU A 174 -4.92 -0.16 19.26
CA LEU A 174 -6.31 -0.59 19.13
C LEU A 174 -7.00 -0.68 20.49
N ARG A 175 -6.33 -1.24 21.50
CA ARG A 175 -6.84 -1.30 22.88
C ARG A 175 -7.14 0.08 23.44
N ARG A 176 -6.21 1.03 23.32
CA ARG A 176 -6.44 2.42 23.77
C ARG A 176 -7.55 3.12 22.99
N TYR A 177 -7.68 2.81 21.70
CA TYR A 177 -8.81 3.27 20.90
C TYR A 177 -10.13 2.72 21.44
N GLU A 178 -10.22 1.44 21.76
CA GLU A 178 -11.42 0.82 22.29
C GLU A 178 -11.82 1.41 23.64
N GLU A 179 -10.85 1.60 24.55
CA GLU A 179 -11.05 2.22 25.86
C GLU A 179 -11.59 3.66 25.72
N GLU A 180 -10.90 4.54 24.95
CA GLU A 180 -11.31 5.94 24.77
C GLU A 180 -12.60 6.08 23.92
N ALA A 181 -12.83 5.20 22.95
CA ALA A 181 -14.05 5.20 22.15
C ALA A 181 -15.26 4.78 22.99
N THR A 182 -15.10 3.79 23.87
CA THR A 182 -16.14 3.32 24.78
C THR A 182 -16.54 4.44 25.74
N GLU A 183 -15.58 5.09 26.39
CA GLU A 183 -15.81 6.25 27.25
C GLU A 183 -16.50 7.40 26.49
N PHE A 184 -16.03 7.71 25.27
CA PHE A 184 -16.62 8.75 24.42
C PHE A 184 -18.08 8.47 24.05
N LEU A 185 -18.46 7.21 23.85
CA LEU A 185 -19.84 6.83 23.54
C LEU A 185 -20.74 6.89 24.78
N TYR A 186 -20.27 6.36 25.92
CA TYR A 186 -21.01 6.40 27.19
C TYR A 186 -21.28 7.83 27.67
N THR A 187 -20.28 8.71 27.63
CA THR A 187 -20.43 10.13 28.01
C THR A 187 -21.43 10.89 27.15
N ARG A 188 -21.78 10.37 25.96
CA ARG A 188 -22.78 10.94 25.07
C ARG A 188 -24.12 10.18 25.06
N GLY A 189 -24.32 9.28 26.03
CA GLY A 189 -25.56 8.52 26.19
C GLY A 189 -25.81 7.53 25.05
N TYR A 190 -24.77 7.13 24.31
CA TYR A 190 -24.90 6.14 23.25
C TYR A 190 -24.42 4.78 23.74
N VAL A 191 -25.33 3.81 23.79
CA VAL A 191 -25.02 2.40 24.04
C VAL A 191 -25.13 1.64 22.71
N PRO A 192 -24.06 0.97 22.24
CA PRO A 192 -24.15 0.13 21.06
C PRO A 192 -25.16 -1.00 21.27
N PRO A 193 -26.04 -1.31 20.31
CA PRO A 193 -26.91 -2.47 20.42
C PRO A 193 -26.07 -3.76 20.38
N GLY A 194 -26.11 -4.58 21.44
CA GLY A 194 -25.42 -5.87 21.51
C GLY A 194 -24.36 -6.02 22.60
N LEU A 195 -24.35 -5.16 23.62
CA LEU A 195 -23.78 -5.46 24.93
C LEU A 195 -24.83 -6.16 25.80
#